data_AF-A0A2P2K6W2-F1
#
_entry.id   AF-A0A2P2K6W2-F1
#
_cell.length_a   1.000
_cell.length_b   1.000
_cell.length_c   1.000
_cell.angle_alpha   90.00
_cell.angle_beta   90.00
_cell.angle_gamma   90.00
#
_symmetry.space_group_name_H-M   'P 1'
#
loop_
_entity.id
_entity.type
_entity.pdbx_description
1 polymer ?
#
loop_
_entity_poly.entity_id
_entity_poly.type
_entity_poly.pdbx_seq_one_letter_code
_entity_poly.pdbx_strand_id
1 'polypeptide(L)'
;MGFFPQLLQKEPSRRLGSGPGGGDDVKRHKWFQSINWKKVEARELQPKFKPDVTGKDCTANFDKCWTTMAPDDSPAPTPTAGEHFQGYTYIAPNPWLPSG
;
A
#
# COMPACT_ATOMS: atom_id res chain seq x y z
N MET A 1 19.35 8.24 20.40
CA MET A 1 18.36 7.15 20.63
C MET A 1 18.34 6.24 19.41
N GLY A 2 17.94 4.97 19.57
CA GLY A 2 17.77 4.05 18.44
C GLY A 2 16.57 4.42 17.56
N PHE A 3 16.44 3.77 16.40
CA PHE A 3 15.35 3.99 15.46
C PHE A 3 13.98 3.62 16.05
N PHE A 4 13.82 2.36 16.49
CA PHE A 4 12.54 1.86 17.00
C PHE A 4 12.02 2.62 18.23
N PRO A 5 12.84 2.96 19.24
CA PRO A 5 12.37 3.77 20.37
C PRO A 5 11.85 5.16 19.99
N GLN A 6 12.31 5.75 18.88
CA GLN A 6 11.82 7.04 18.40
C GLN A 6 10.52 6.90 17.60
N LEU A 7 10.33 5.79 16.87
CA LEU A 7 9.05 5.47 16.22
C LEU A 7 7.95 5.07 17.22
N LEU A 8 8.33 4.45 18.34
CA LEU A 8 7.39 3.94 19.34
C LEU A 8 7.19 4.90 20.52
N GLN A 9 7.39 6.20 20.31
CA GLN A 9 7.07 7.22 21.31
C GLN A 9 5.56 7.19 21.60
N LYS A 10 5.22 7.09 22.89
CA LYS A 10 3.83 7.11 23.37
C LYS A 10 3.16 8.43 23.01
N GLU A 11 3.85 9.53 23.25
CA GLU A 11 3.41 10.87 22.90
C GLU A 11 3.53 11.08 21.38
N PRO A 12 2.42 11.26 20.63
CA PRO A 12 2.45 11.33 19.16
C PRO A 12 3.29 12.50 18.64
N SER A 13 3.27 13.65 19.32
CA SER A 13 4.03 14.83 18.94
C SER A 13 5.55 14.63 19.00
N ARG A 14 6.02 13.64 19.78
CA ARG A 14 7.45 13.30 19.94
C ARG A 14 7.89 12.14 19.05
N ARG A 15 6.96 11.52 18.32
CA ARG A 15 7.24 10.37 17.45
C ARG A 15 8.05 10.83 16.24
N LEU A 16 9.08 10.04 15.90
CA LEU A 16 9.85 10.28 14.68
C LEU A 16 8.92 10.30 13.47
N GLY A 17 8.98 11.39 12.71
CA GLY A 17 8.13 11.63 11.54
C GLY A 17 6.81 12.35 11.82
N SER A 18 6.54 12.78 13.05
CA SER A 18 5.36 13.59 13.41
C SER A 18 5.62 15.09 13.47
N GLY A 19 6.88 15.53 13.32
CA GLY A 19 7.25 16.94 13.23
C GLY A 19 7.12 17.53 11.81
N PRO A 20 7.52 18.81 11.61
CA PRO A 20 7.42 19.48 10.31
C PRO A 20 8.20 18.80 9.18
N GLY A 21 9.26 18.07 9.50
CA GLY A 21 10.03 17.28 8.53
C GLY A 21 9.37 15.95 8.14
N GLY A 22 8.32 15.52 8.84
CA GLY A 22 7.47 14.39 8.48
C GLY A 22 8.25 13.12 8.10
N GLY A 23 7.83 12.49 7.01
CA GLY A 23 8.51 11.30 6.48
C GLY A 23 9.99 11.51 6.13
N ASP A 24 10.45 12.73 5.86
CA ASP A 24 11.85 12.97 5.52
C ASP A 24 12.77 12.85 6.75
N ASP A 25 12.28 13.12 7.96
CA ASP A 25 13.01 12.80 9.20
C ASP A 25 13.22 11.29 9.36
N VAL A 26 12.23 10.49 8.96
CA VAL A 26 12.34 9.02 8.95
C VAL A 26 13.41 8.60 7.93
N LYS A 27 13.34 9.13 6.71
CA LYS A 27 14.29 8.81 5.61
C LYS A 27 15.73 9.17 5.94
N ARG A 28 15.97 10.26 6.68
CA ARG A 28 17.31 10.73 7.10
C ARG A 28 17.89 9.96 8.29
N HIS A 29 17.11 9.17 9.00
CA HIS A 29 17.59 8.45 10.17
C HIS A 29 18.72 7.46 9.79
N LYS A 30 19.77 7.35 10.62
CA LYS A 30 20.97 6.52 10.37
C LYS A 30 20.66 5.04 10.06
N TRP A 31 19.51 4.54 10.52
CA TRP A 31 19.02 3.20 10.18
C TRP A 31 18.87 2.98 8.67
N PHE A 32 18.51 4.01 7.92
CA PHE A 32 18.33 3.98 6.47
C PHE A 32 19.49 4.62 5.69
N GLN A 33 20.66 4.81 6.31
CA GLN A 33 21.79 5.52 5.68
C GLN A 33 22.26 4.89 4.35
N SER A 34 22.05 3.58 4.17
CA SER A 34 22.41 2.86 2.95
C SER A 34 21.34 2.91 1.86
N ILE A 35 20.16 3.48 2.15
CA ILE A 35 19.03 3.51 1.23
C ILE A 35 19.09 4.77 0.37
N ASN A 36 19.17 4.58 -0.94
CA ASN A 36 18.92 5.64 -1.91
C ASN A 36 17.42 5.70 -2.22
N TRP A 37 16.71 6.66 -1.61
CA TRP A 37 15.26 6.80 -1.74
C TRP A 37 14.79 7.09 -3.16
N LYS A 38 15.57 7.79 -4.00
CA LYS A 38 15.23 8.02 -5.41
C LYS A 38 15.24 6.71 -6.20
N LYS A 39 16.21 5.83 -5.92
CA LYS A 39 16.29 4.50 -6.55
C LYS A 39 15.19 3.55 -6.06
N VAL A 40 14.78 3.67 -4.79
CA VAL A 40 13.62 2.93 -4.27
C VAL A 40 12.36 3.32 -5.04
N GLU A 41 12.10 4.63 -5.16
CA GLU A 41 10.93 5.16 -5.85
C GLU A 41 10.91 4.78 -7.34
N ALA A 42 12.06 4.85 -8.01
CA ALA A 42 12.24 4.41 -9.39
C ALA A 42 12.22 2.88 -9.58
N ARG A 43 12.05 2.09 -8.51
CA ARG A 43 12.07 0.61 -8.52
C ARG A 43 13.37 0.02 -9.07
N GLU A 44 14.49 0.72 -8.89
CA GLU A 44 15.83 0.31 -9.37
C GLU A 44 16.57 -0.59 -8.37
N LEU A 45 16.16 -0.58 -7.09
CA LEU A 45 16.76 -1.46 -6.10
C LEU A 45 16.20 -2.87 -6.24
N GLN A 46 17.10 -3.85 -6.37
CA GLN A 46 16.72 -5.26 -6.36
C GLN A 46 16.17 -5.65 -4.97
N PRO A 47 14.96 -6.19 -4.87
CA PRO A 47 14.41 -6.64 -3.60
C PRO A 47 15.19 -7.86 -3.11
N LYS A 48 15.44 -7.93 -1.79
CA LYS A 48 16.15 -9.07 -1.18
C LYS A 48 15.35 -10.38 -1.23
N PHE A 49 14.02 -10.26 -1.34
CA PHE A 49 13.10 -11.36 -1.44
C PHE A 49 12.22 -11.15 -2.66
N LYS A 50 12.18 -12.15 -3.53
CA LYS A 50 11.27 -12.23 -4.66
C LYS A 50 10.38 -13.45 -4.42
N PRO A 51 9.06 -13.28 -4.20
CA PRO A 51 8.17 -14.41 -4.00
C PRO A 51 8.04 -15.24 -5.28
N ASP A 52 7.84 -16.54 -5.12
CA ASP A 52 7.59 -17.44 -6.23
C ASP A 52 6.18 -17.22 -6.77
N VAL A 53 6.08 -17.05 -8.10
CA VAL A 53 4.82 -16.84 -8.82
C VAL A 53 4.85 -17.70 -10.07
N THR A 54 3.88 -18.60 -10.19
CA THR A 54 3.78 -19.56 -11.30
C THR A 54 2.59 -19.21 -12.20
N GLY A 55 2.84 -18.50 -13.30
CA GLY A 55 1.81 -18.13 -14.26
C GLY A 55 0.92 -16.96 -13.82
N LYS A 56 -0.09 -16.64 -14.64
CA LYS A 56 -0.97 -15.48 -14.44
C LYS A 56 -1.98 -15.67 -13.30
N ASP A 57 -2.39 -16.91 -13.07
CA ASP A 57 -3.43 -17.26 -12.10
C ASP A 57 -2.84 -17.85 -10.80
N CYS A 58 -1.58 -17.53 -10.50
CA CYS A 58 -0.88 -18.06 -9.33
C CYS A 58 -1.53 -17.58 -8.02
N THR A 59 -2.04 -18.52 -7.23
CA THR A 59 -2.63 -18.26 -5.91
C THR A 59 -1.74 -18.67 -4.73
N ALA A 60 -0.49 -19.10 -4.99
CA ALA A 60 0.40 -19.69 -3.98
C ALA A 60 0.73 -18.78 -2.77
N ASN A 61 0.62 -17.46 -2.95
CA ASN A 61 0.91 -16.46 -1.90
C ASN A 61 -0.36 -15.92 -1.22
N PHE A 62 -1.53 -16.53 -1.47
CA PHE A 62 -2.78 -16.24 -0.78
C PHE A 62 -3.10 -17.37 0.20
N ASP A 63 -3.83 -17.05 1.28
CA ASP A 63 -4.31 -18.09 2.18
C ASP A 63 -5.29 -19.02 1.43
N LYS A 64 -5.14 -20.33 1.67
CA LYS A 64 -5.97 -21.36 1.04
C LYS A 64 -7.44 -21.17 1.38
N CYS A 65 -7.78 -20.68 2.58
CA CYS A 65 -9.18 -20.50 2.96
C CYS A 65 -9.96 -19.58 2.00
N TRP A 66 -9.29 -18.62 1.35
CA TRP A 66 -9.91 -17.74 0.36
C TRP A 66 -9.91 -18.33 -1.05
N THR A 67 -8.84 -19.01 -1.43
CA THR A 67 -8.68 -19.55 -2.80
C THR A 67 -9.48 -20.83 -3.02
N THR A 68 -9.88 -21.51 -1.96
CA THR A 68 -10.81 -22.65 -2.00
C THR A 68 -12.26 -22.27 -1.72
N MET A 69 -12.52 -21.02 -1.34
CA MET A 69 -13.87 -20.52 -1.13
C MET A 69 -14.59 -20.40 -2.47
N ALA A 70 -15.85 -20.81 -2.53
CA ALA A 70 -16.66 -20.57 -3.72
C ALA A 70 -16.83 -19.04 -3.91
N PRO A 71 -16.64 -18.51 -5.13
CA PRO A 71 -16.81 -17.09 -5.42
C PRO A 71 -18.31 -16.78 -5.54
N ASP A 72 -19.00 -16.82 -4.40
CA ASP A 72 -20.44 -16.56 -4.33
C ASP A 72 -20.70 -15.15 -3.81
N ASP A 73 -21.52 -14.40 -4.56
CA ASP A 73 -22.03 -13.12 -4.09
C ASP A 73 -23.09 -13.36 -3.01
N SER A 74 -22.91 -12.70 -1.86
CA SER A 74 -23.92 -12.74 -0.80
C SER A 74 -25.23 -12.11 -1.28
N PRO A 75 -26.39 -12.71 -1.00
CA PRO A 75 -27.67 -12.11 -1.35
C PRO A 75 -27.83 -10.76 -0.65
N ALA A 76 -28.02 -9.69 -1.42
CA ALA A 76 -28.31 -8.37 -0.90
C ALA A 76 -29.57 -7.80 -1.58
N PRO A 77 -30.48 -7.14 -0.83
CA PRO A 77 -31.58 -6.42 -1.45
C PRO A 77 -31.05 -5.20 -2.20
N THR A 78 -31.73 -4.82 -3.28
CA THR A 78 -31.45 -3.56 -3.97
C THR A 78 -31.60 -2.40 -2.97
N PRO A 79 -30.57 -1.54 -2.80
CA PRO A 79 -30.68 -0.39 -1.91
C PRO A 79 -31.86 0.50 -2.30
N THR A 80 -32.68 0.89 -1.32
CA THR A 80 -33.88 1.75 -1.50
C THR A 80 -33.64 3.22 -1.12
N ALA A 81 -32.49 3.54 -0.51
CA ALA A 81 -32.12 4.91 -0.17
C ALA A 81 -31.53 5.63 -1.40
N GLY A 82 -31.92 6.89 -1.62
CA GLY A 82 -31.69 7.66 -2.86
C GLY A 82 -30.23 8.07 -3.16
N GLU A 83 -29.97 9.37 -3.32
CA GLU A 83 -28.76 9.95 -3.94
C GLU A 83 -27.42 9.79 -3.18
N HIS A 84 -27.31 8.87 -2.21
CA HIS A 84 -26.11 8.71 -1.36
C HIS A 84 -24.82 8.35 -2.11
N PHE A 85 -24.93 7.82 -3.32
CA PHE A 85 -23.80 7.36 -4.14
C PHE A 85 -23.63 8.17 -5.43
N GLN A 86 -24.23 9.36 -5.53
CA GLN A 86 -23.95 10.26 -6.65
C GLN A 86 -22.46 10.57 -6.75
N GLY A 87 -21.90 10.43 -7.96
CA GLY A 87 -20.46 10.60 -8.20
C GLY A 87 -19.57 9.42 -7.78
N TYR A 88 -20.15 8.27 -7.39
CA TYR A 88 -19.37 7.08 -7.05
C TYR A 88 -18.66 6.44 -8.25
N THR A 89 -19.26 6.52 -9.44
CA THR A 89 -18.68 5.94 -10.66
C THR A 89 -17.37 6.62 -11.01
N TYR A 90 -16.31 5.82 -11.11
CA TYR A 90 -14.99 6.24 -11.52
C TYR A 90 -14.41 5.26 -12.55
N ILE A 91 -13.86 5.80 -13.64
CA ILE A 91 -13.02 5.05 -14.56
C ILE A 91 -11.64 5.67 -14.46
N ALA A 92 -10.66 4.89 -14.01
CA ALA A 92 -9.29 5.36 -13.95
C ALA A 92 -8.84 5.78 -15.35
N PRO A 93 -8.30 7.00 -15.54
CA PRO A 93 -7.75 7.40 -16.82
C PRO A 93 -6.63 6.41 -17.17
N ASN A 94 -6.70 5.84 -18.37
CA ASN A 94 -5.72 4.85 -18.79
C ASN A 94 -4.38 5.57 -19.05
N PRO A 95 -3.32 5.33 -18.25
CA PRO A 95 -2.04 6.01 -18.42
C PRO A 95 -1.30 5.60 -19.71
N TRP A 96 -1.80 4.58 -20.42
CA TRP A 96 -1.19 4.02 -21.63
C TRP A 96 -1.95 4.37 -22.92
N LEU A 97 -3.10 5.05 -22.84
CA LEU A 97 -3.82 5.54 -24.01
C LEU A 97 -3.73 7.08 -24.03
N PRO A 98 -3.55 7.71 -25.21
CA PRO A 98 -3.68 9.16 -25.31
C PRO A 98 -5.08 9.58 -24.88
N SER A 99 -5.18 10.61 -24.05
CA SER A 99 -6.43 11.34 -23.86
C SER A 99 -6.85 11.87 -25.23
N GLY A 100 -8.02 11.44 -25.72
CA GLY A 100 -8.63 12.00 -26.92
C GLY A 100 -8.88 13.50 -26.80
#